data_AF-A0A536EDQ4-F1
#
_entry.id   AF-A0A536EDQ4-F1
#
_cell.length_a   1.000
_cell.length_b   1.000
_cell.length_c   1.000
_cell.angle_alpha   90.00
_cell.angle_beta   90.00
_cell.angle_gamma   90.00
#
_symmetry.space_group_name_H-M   'P 1'
#
loop_
_entity.id
_entity.type
_entity.pdbx_description
1 polymer ?
#
loop_
_entity_poly.entity_id
_entity_poly.type
_entity_poly.pdbx_seq_one_letter_code
_entity_poly.pdbx_strand_id
1 'polypeptide(L)'
;MPVEPIATGFLVGLLVGEGHFGGDGRQPQITLRMHVRHEETFRWIDRTFPGGALYGPYHHGGRSYFQWIARGVYLRSRLAPLIQEHRDLLDPYAAGRFDAMCERYGLHLTGAAAPPPPEGTAAGT
;
A
#
# COMPACT_ATOMS: atom_id res chain seq x y z
N MET A 1 11.77 11.78 1.56
CA MET A 1 12.91 10.86 1.70
C MET A 1 12.57 9.62 0.90
N PRO A 2 13.48 9.07 0.08
CA PRO A 2 13.30 7.73 -0.46
C PRO A 2 13.17 6.74 0.71
N VAL A 3 12.26 5.77 0.57
CA VAL A 3 12.13 4.67 1.55
C VAL A 3 12.96 3.51 1.04
N GLU A 4 13.71 2.86 1.93
CA GLU A 4 14.54 1.70 1.59
C GLU A 4 13.72 0.58 0.93
N PRO A 5 14.22 -0.10 -0.12
CA PRO A 5 13.48 -1.14 -0.83
C PRO A 5 12.93 -2.24 0.08
N ILE A 6 13.68 -2.63 1.11
CA ILE A 6 13.24 -3.64 2.10
C ILE A 6 12.05 -3.13 2.91
N ALA A 7 12.05 -1.86 3.31
CA ALA A 7 10.94 -1.28 4.07
C ALA A 7 9.67 -1.22 3.21
N THR A 8 9.81 -0.86 1.94
CA THR A 8 8.71 -0.88 0.97
C THR A 8 8.15 -2.29 0.78
N GLY A 9 9.01 -3.28 0.51
CA GLY A 9 8.60 -4.68 0.37
C GLY A 9 7.92 -5.23 1.62
N PHE A 10 8.43 -4.87 2.81
CA PHE A 10 7.81 -5.28 4.08
C PHE A 10 6.41 -4.65 4.27
N LEU A 11 6.24 -3.36 3.98
CA LEU A 11 4.91 -2.73 4.01
C LEU A 11 3.95 -3.38 3.01
N VAL A 12 4.37 -3.57 1.76
CA VAL A 12 3.54 -4.19 0.71
C VAL A 12 3.12 -5.60 1.14
N GLY A 13 4.05 -6.40 1.67
CA GLY A 13 3.75 -7.73 2.21
C GLY A 13 2.72 -7.72 3.35
N LEU A 14 2.83 -6.77 4.28
CA LEU A 14 1.82 -6.59 5.34
C LEU A 14 0.44 -6.22 4.77
N LEU A 15 0.40 -5.37 3.74
CA LEU A 15 -0.86 -4.99 3.09
C LEU A 15 -1.49 -6.14 2.30
N VAL A 16 -0.69 -7.03 1.72
CA VAL A 16 -1.18 -8.25 1.08
C VAL A 16 -1.84 -9.18 2.11
N GLY A 17 -1.18 -9.42 3.25
CA GLY A 17 -1.69 -10.35 4.26
C GLY A 17 -2.82 -9.81 5.13
N GLU A 18 -2.72 -8.56 5.58
CA GLU A 18 -3.56 -7.99 6.65
C GLU A 18 -4.22 -6.66 6.25
N GLY A 19 -3.96 -6.19 5.02
CA GLY A 19 -4.51 -4.97 4.48
C GLY A 19 -5.92 -5.14 3.90
N HIS A 20 -6.63 -4.03 3.81
CA HIS A 20 -7.91 -3.95 3.12
C HIS A 20 -7.95 -2.72 2.23
N PHE A 21 -8.15 -2.96 0.93
CA PHE A 21 -8.30 -1.94 -0.10
C PHE A 21 -9.80 -1.65 -0.33
N GLY A 22 -10.17 -0.37 -0.20
CA GLY A 22 -11.55 0.05 -0.34
C GLY A 22 -11.76 1.53 -0.05
N GLY A 23 -12.80 1.85 0.71
CA GLY A 23 -13.18 3.22 1.04
C GLY A 23 -14.43 3.25 1.91
N ASP A 24 -14.76 4.43 2.40
CA ASP A 24 -15.97 4.68 3.22
C ASP A 24 -17.20 5.04 2.37
N GLY A 25 -17.12 4.85 1.05
CA GLY A 25 -18.14 5.25 0.08
C GLY A 25 -18.00 6.69 -0.41
N ARG A 26 -17.18 7.52 0.25
CA ARG A 26 -16.90 8.91 -0.14
C ARG A 26 -15.48 9.08 -0.68
N GLN A 27 -14.51 8.38 -0.08
CA GLN A 27 -13.10 8.48 -0.43
C GLN A 27 -12.40 7.13 -0.35
N PRO A 28 -11.28 6.96 -1.07
CA PRO A 28 -10.47 5.74 -0.97
C PRO A 28 -9.78 5.67 0.39
N GLN A 29 -9.66 4.46 0.92
CA GLN A 29 -8.89 4.17 2.12
C GLN A 29 -8.23 2.79 2.02
N ILE A 30 -7.01 2.72 2.54
CA ILE A 30 -6.34 1.44 2.83
C ILE A 30 -6.26 1.32 4.35
N THR A 31 -6.77 0.22 4.89
CA THR A 31 -6.70 -0.06 6.33
C THR A 31 -5.84 -1.30 6.57
N LEU A 32 -4.95 -1.24 7.55
CA LEU A 32 -4.18 -2.38 8.06
C LEU A 32 -4.57 -2.60 9.52
N ARG A 33 -4.99 -3.81 9.88
CA ARG A 33 -5.44 -4.13 11.24
C ARG A 33 -4.79 -5.41 11.74
N MET A 34 -4.07 -5.33 12.86
CA MET A 34 -3.42 -6.49 13.47
C MET A 34 -3.61 -6.48 14.98
N HIS A 35 -3.43 -7.64 15.63
CA HIS A 35 -3.54 -7.78 17.07
C HIS A 35 -2.60 -6.82 17.83
N VAL A 36 -2.96 -6.38 19.04
CA VAL A 36 -2.15 -5.44 19.86
C VAL A 36 -0.70 -5.89 20.12
N ARG A 37 -0.39 -7.17 19.92
CA ARG A 37 0.98 -7.72 20.04
C ARG A 37 1.94 -7.17 18.97
N HIS A 38 1.41 -6.59 17.89
CA HIS A 38 2.19 -6.01 16.80
C HIS A 38 2.33 -4.48 16.93
N GLU A 39 2.24 -3.93 18.16
CA GLU A 39 2.36 -2.48 18.39
C GLU A 39 3.65 -1.90 17.79
N GLU A 40 4.79 -2.56 18.00
CA GLU A 40 6.08 -2.09 17.49
C GLU A 40 6.11 -2.03 15.96
N THR A 41 5.43 -2.96 15.28
CA THR A 41 5.26 -2.93 13.82
C THR A 41 4.48 -1.69 13.40
N PHE A 42 3.37 -1.35 14.07
CA PHE A 42 2.62 -0.14 13.76
C PHE A 42 3.40 1.14 14.05
N ARG A 43 4.15 1.19 15.16
CA ARG A 43 5.04 2.32 15.46
C ARG A 43 6.15 2.45 14.41
N TRP A 44 6.66 1.34 13.87
CA TRP A 44 7.62 1.36 12.76
C TRP A 44 6.98 1.88 11.47
N ILE A 45 5.74 1.46 11.13
CA ILE A 45 5.01 1.98 9.97
C ILE A 45 4.83 3.49 10.11
N ASP A 46 4.36 3.98 11.26
CA ASP A 46 4.09 5.40 11.49
C ASP A 46 5.34 6.28 11.33
N ARG A 47 6.50 5.79 11.78
CA ARG A 47 7.79 6.46 11.57
C ARG A 47 8.30 6.41 10.13
N THR A 48 8.12 5.28 9.45
CA THR A 48 8.72 5.01 8.12
C THR A 48 7.87 5.54 6.97
N PHE A 49 6.55 5.54 7.16
CA PHE A 49 5.54 5.93 6.19
C PHE A 49 4.62 7.01 6.77
N PRO A 50 5.16 8.19 7.13
CA PRO A 50 4.41 9.24 7.84
C PRO A 50 3.36 9.84 6.91
N GLY A 51 2.09 9.52 7.15
CA GLY A 51 0.97 10.00 6.35
C GLY A 51 -0.32 9.20 6.49
N GLY A 52 -0.22 7.97 6.99
CA GLY A 52 -1.38 7.29 7.57
C GLY A 52 -1.61 7.71 9.02
N ALA A 53 -2.75 7.29 9.57
CA ALA A 53 -3.10 7.51 10.97
C ALA A 53 -3.22 6.17 11.70
N LEU A 54 -2.50 6.03 12.80
CA LEU A 54 -2.59 4.89 13.71
C LEU A 54 -3.66 5.13 14.78
N TYR A 55 -4.52 4.14 14.98
CA TYR A 55 -5.60 4.16 15.95
C TYR A 55 -5.56 2.93 16.85
N GLY A 56 -6.13 3.08 18.05
CA GLY A 56 -6.21 2.05 19.08
C GLY A 56 -5.24 2.29 20.25
N PRO A 57 -5.03 1.28 21.10
CA PRO A 57 -5.58 -0.06 20.97
C PRO A 57 -7.11 -0.06 21.12
N TYR A 58 -7.79 -0.89 20.33
CA TYR A 58 -9.22 -1.13 20.43
C TYR A 58 -9.49 -2.51 21.03
N HIS A 59 -10.58 -2.60 21.80
CA HIS A 59 -11.08 -3.85 22.37
C HIS A 59 -12.55 -4.04 22.00
N HIS A 60 -12.86 -5.01 21.14
CA HIS A 60 -14.22 -5.27 20.69
C HIS A 60 -14.42 -6.75 20.30
N GLY A 61 -15.50 -7.36 20.78
CA GLY A 61 -15.87 -8.74 20.43
C GLY A 61 -14.80 -9.79 20.75
N GLY A 62 -14.09 -9.62 21.88
CA GLY A 62 -12.99 -10.50 22.28
C GLY A 62 -11.68 -10.31 21.49
N ARG A 63 -11.61 -9.31 20.61
CA ARG A 63 -10.41 -8.99 19.83
C ARG A 63 -9.78 -7.70 20.36
N SER A 64 -8.46 -7.70 20.43
CA SER A 64 -7.65 -6.55 20.79
C SER A 64 -6.76 -6.19 19.60
N TYR A 65 -6.89 -5.01 19.02
CA TYR A 65 -6.16 -4.65 17.80
C TYR A 65 -5.77 -3.17 17.72
N PHE A 66 -4.73 -2.90 16.93
CA PHE A 66 -4.45 -1.59 16.38
C PHE A 66 -4.96 -1.52 14.94
N GLN A 67 -5.28 -0.31 14.48
CA GLN A 67 -5.68 -0.07 13.11
C GLN A 67 -4.94 1.13 12.54
N TRP A 68 -4.22 0.93 11.45
CA TRP A 68 -3.61 2.01 10.67
C TRP A 68 -4.44 2.27 9.41
N ILE A 69 -4.63 3.54 9.07
CA ILE A 69 -5.44 3.95 7.93
C ILE A 69 -4.68 4.98 7.10
N ALA A 70 -4.47 4.67 5.82
CA ALA A 70 -4.04 5.65 4.83
C ALA A 70 -5.23 6.09 3.98
N ARG A 71 -5.39 7.41 3.82
CA ARG A 71 -6.47 8.05 3.05
C ARG A 71 -6.06 9.42 2.54
N GLY A 72 -6.93 10.09 1.80
CA GLY A 72 -6.73 11.47 1.36
C GLY A 72 -5.50 11.65 0.46
N VAL A 73 -4.81 12.79 0.60
CA VAL A 73 -3.66 13.16 -0.23
C VAL A 73 -2.53 12.13 -0.12
N TYR A 74 -2.25 11.64 1.09
CA TYR A 74 -1.18 10.66 1.29
C TYR A 74 -1.43 9.37 0.52
N LEU A 75 -2.65 8.82 0.59
CA LEU A 75 -3.01 7.63 -0.18
C LEU A 75 -2.88 7.89 -1.69
N ARG A 76 -3.45 9.00 -2.18
CA ARG A 76 -3.51 9.30 -3.61
C ARG A 76 -2.15 9.59 -4.24
N SER A 77 -1.30 10.34 -3.55
CA SER A 77 -0.05 10.87 -4.12
C SER A 77 1.19 10.06 -3.77
N ARG A 78 1.13 9.18 -2.76
CA ARG A 78 2.28 8.43 -2.26
C ARG A 78 2.02 6.94 -2.23
N LEU A 79 1.05 6.51 -1.41
CA LEU A 79 0.92 5.08 -1.11
C LEU A 79 0.39 4.28 -2.30
N ALA A 80 -0.64 4.76 -2.99
CA ALA A 80 -1.18 4.05 -4.15
C ALA A 80 -0.18 3.98 -5.32
N PRO A 81 0.56 5.06 -5.68
CA PRO A 81 1.66 4.95 -6.64
C PRO A 81 2.74 3.96 -6.24
N LEU A 82 3.15 3.92 -4.95
CA LEU A 82 4.13 2.95 -4.45
C LEU A 82 3.62 1.50 -4.57
N ILE A 83 2.34 1.26 -4.26
CA ILE A 83 1.75 -0.07 -4.44
C ILE A 83 1.67 -0.43 -5.93
N GLN A 84 1.37 0.54 -6.80
CA GLN A 84 1.33 0.31 -8.25
C GLN A 84 2.71 -0.05 -8.82
N GLU A 85 3.78 0.58 -8.33
CA GLU A 85 5.16 0.27 -8.73
C GLU A 85 5.54 -1.17 -8.37
N HIS A 86 4.99 -1.70 -7.29
CA HIS A 86 5.22 -3.05 -6.79
C HIS A 86 3.99 -3.96 -6.93
N ARG A 87 3.14 -3.69 -7.92
CA ARG A 87 1.88 -4.42 -8.12
C ARG A 87 2.11 -5.90 -8.40
N ASP A 88 3.28 -6.26 -8.94
CA ASP A 88 3.74 -7.62 -9.16
C ASP A 88 3.93 -8.44 -7.87
N LEU A 89 4.10 -7.77 -6.72
CA LEU A 89 4.19 -8.43 -5.41
C LEU A 89 2.81 -8.73 -4.80
N LEU A 90 1.73 -8.18 -5.34
CA LEU A 90 0.37 -8.48 -4.87
C LEU A 90 -0.10 -9.80 -5.48
N ASP A 91 -0.65 -10.68 -4.66
CA ASP A 91 -1.37 -11.86 -5.17
C ASP A 91 -2.62 -11.41 -5.98
N PRO A 92 -3.20 -12.29 -6.81
CA PRO A 92 -4.34 -11.92 -7.65
C PRO A 92 -5.55 -11.36 -6.87
N TYR A 93 -5.75 -11.81 -5.63
CA TYR A 93 -6.84 -11.34 -4.79
C TYR A 93 -6.57 -9.90 -4.31
N ALA A 94 -5.40 -9.65 -3.72
CA ALA A 94 -5.00 -8.32 -3.26
C ALA A 94 -4.93 -7.31 -4.42
N ALA A 95 -4.36 -7.71 -5.56
CA ALA A 95 -4.28 -6.90 -6.77
C ALA A 95 -5.69 -6.50 -7.26
N GLY A 96 -6.61 -7.45 -7.37
CA GLY A 96 -7.99 -7.17 -7.78
C GLY A 96 -8.71 -6.21 -6.81
N ARG A 97 -8.47 -6.33 -5.50
CA ARG A 97 -9.02 -5.41 -4.50
C ARG A 97 -8.42 -4.00 -4.61
N PHE A 98 -7.11 -3.91 -4.85
CA PHE A 98 -6.42 -2.64 -5.08
C PHE A 98 -6.89 -1.94 -6.35
N ASP A 99 -6.96 -2.65 -7.47
CA ASP A 99 -7.43 -2.10 -8.74
C ASP A 99 -8.88 -1.62 -8.65
N ALA A 100 -9.77 -2.43 -8.07
CA ALA A 100 -11.17 -2.06 -7.90
C ALA A 100 -11.34 -0.81 -7.02
N MET A 101 -10.50 -0.64 -5.99
CA MET A 101 -10.46 0.60 -5.21
C MET A 101 -10.01 1.77 -6.09
N CYS A 102 -8.93 1.61 -6.85
CA CYS A 102 -8.38 2.65 -7.68
C CYS A 102 -9.37 3.12 -8.76
N GLU A 103 -10.03 2.18 -9.43
CA GLU A 103 -11.08 2.42 -10.40
C GLU A 103 -12.27 3.15 -9.75
N ARG A 104 -12.82 2.60 -8.65
CA ARG A 104 -13.99 3.16 -7.96
C ARG A 104 -13.80 4.61 -7.53
N TYR A 105 -12.59 5.00 -7.15
CA TYR A 105 -12.31 6.32 -6.57
C TYR A 105 -11.47 7.23 -7.48
N GLY A 106 -11.26 6.84 -8.75
CA GLY A 106 -10.54 7.62 -9.75
C GLY A 106 -9.09 7.92 -9.32
N LEU A 107 -8.34 6.90 -8.89
CA LEU A 107 -6.91 7.02 -8.67
C LEU A 107 -6.20 6.78 -10.00
N HIS A 108 -5.79 7.86 -10.65
CA HIS A 108 -5.00 7.79 -11.88
C HIS A 108 -3.55 7.46 -11.52
N LEU A 109 -3.23 6.17 -11.50
CA LEU A 109 -1.89 5.68 -11.24
C LEU A 109 -1.20 5.52 -12.59
N THR A 110 -0.28 6.43 -12.90
CA THR A 110 0.61 6.23 -14.04
C THR A 110 1.51 5.05 -13.68
N GLY A 111 1.40 3.93 -14.40
CA GLY A 111 2.31 2.81 -14.22
C GLY A 111 3.75 3.26 -14.44
N ALA A 112 4.70 2.66 -13.71
CA ALA A 112 6.11 2.75 -14.06
C ALA A 112 6.25 2.49 -15.57
N ALA A 113 6.99 3.36 -16.26
CA ALA A 113 7.24 3.23 -17.69
C ALA A 113 7.64 1.78 -17.99
N ALA A 114 7.01 1.17 -18.99
CA ALA A 114 7.48 -0.09 -19.53
C ALA A 114 9.00 0.03 -19.75
N PRO A 115 9.79 -1.02 -19.45
CA PRO A 115 11.22 -0.97 -19.73
C PRO A 115 11.41 -0.52 -21.17
N PRO A 116 12.32 0.43 -21.45
CA PRO A 116 12.57 0.83 -22.83
C PRO A 116 12.84 -0.44 -23.65
N PRO A 117 12.31 -0.53 -24.89
CA PRO A 117 12.63 -1.67 -25.74
C PRO A 117 14.15 -1.85 -25.76
N PRO A 118 14.68 -3.09 -25.75
CA PRO A 118 16.11 -3.30 -25.84
C PRO A 118 16.62 -2.48 -27.02
N GLU A 119 17.55 -1.55 -26.74
CA GLU A 119 18.17 -0.75 -27.79
C GLU A 119 18.63 -1.72 -28.86
N GLY A 120 18.05 -1.60 -30.04
CA GLY A 120 18.34 -2.48 -31.16
C GLY A 120 19.85 -2.47 -31.34
N THR A 121 20.45 -3.67 -31.28
CA THR A 121 21.83 -3.88 -31.69
C THR A 121 21.97 -3.42 -33.14
N ALA A 122 22.32 -2.16 -33.32
CA ALA A 122 22.82 -1.64 -34.58
C ALA A 122 24.20 -2.27 -34.79
N ALA A 123 24.28 -3.01 -35.88
CA ALA A 123 25.39 -3.85 -36.31
C ALA A 123 26.74 -3.11 -36.37
N GLY A 124 27.81 -3.83 -36.03
CA GLY A 124 29.17 -3.52 -36.45
C GLY A 124 29.64 -4.58 -37.44
N THR A 125 29.88 -4.14 -38.67
CA THR A 125 30.44 -4.86 -39.82
C THR A 125 31.86 -5.35 -39.59
#